data_AF-A0AAD9RDD2-F1
#
_entry.id   AF-A0AAD9RDD2-F1
#
_cell.length_a   1.000
_cell.length_b   1.000
_cell.length_c   1.000
_cell.angle_alpha   90.00
_cell.angle_beta   90.00
_cell.angle_gamma   90.00
#
_symmetry.space_group_name_H-M   'P 1'
#
loop_
_entity.id
_entity.type
_entity.pdbx_description
1 polymer ?
#
loop_
_entity_poly.entity_id
_entity_poly.type
_entity_poly.pdbx_seq_one_letter_code
_entity_poly.pdbx_strand_id
1 'polypeptide(L)'
;TPDQYRVEYDSRRGKEYSRFHGYTYDGIWAVALAIQHVARRIRQCRRNETISDFKYRDTVWEKLFLEALRNTSFIGVTVSLR
;
A
#
# COMPACT_ATOMS: atom_id res chain seq x y z
N THR A 1 -0.86 12.20 -12.81
CA THR A 1 -1.21 11.23 -13.87
C THR A 1 0.01 10.38 -14.21
N PRO A 2 -0.11 9.25 -14.92
CA PRO A 2 1.04 8.40 -15.28
C PRO A 2 2.17 9.16 -16.01
N ASP A 3 1.82 10.09 -16.89
CA ASP A 3 2.81 10.91 -17.61
C ASP A 3 3.58 11.85 -16.68
N GLN A 4 2.88 12.49 -15.74
CA GLN A 4 3.52 13.34 -14.72
C GLN A 4 4.47 12.54 -13.84
N TYR A 5 4.05 11.34 -13.43
CA TYR A 5 4.91 10.43 -12.67
C TYR A 5 6.17 10.05 -13.46
N ARG A 6 6.04 9.75 -14.75
CA ARG A 6 7.17 9.38 -15.61
C ARG A 6 8.20 10.52 -15.68
N VAL A 7 7.75 11.75 -15.89
CA VAL A 7 8.62 12.94 -15.89
C VAL A 7 9.36 13.08 -14.56
N GLU A 8 8.65 12.93 -13.43
CA GLU A 8 9.24 13.02 -12.10
C GLU A 8 10.28 11.90 -11.87
N TYR A 9 9.96 10.66 -12.22
CA TYR A 9 10.86 9.52 -12.12
C TYR A 9 12.13 9.72 -12.96
N ASP A 10 11.98 10.12 -14.23
CA ASP A 10 13.10 10.39 -15.13
C ASP A 10 14.00 11.53 -14.61
N SER A 11 13.42 12.53 -13.94
CA SER A 11 14.19 13.63 -13.34
C SER A 11 15.00 13.22 -12.10
N ARG A 12 14.57 12.17 -11.38
CA ARG A 12 15.15 11.77 -10.08
C ARG A 12 16.00 10.51 -10.13
N ARG A 13 15.82 9.64 -11.13
CA ARG A 13 16.46 8.32 -11.18
C ARG A 13 17.98 8.34 -11.40
N GLY A 14 18.53 9.51 -11.74
CA GLY A 14 19.93 9.62 -12.13
C GLY A 14 20.24 8.72 -13.33
N LYS A 15 21.20 7.79 -13.19
CA LYS A 15 21.57 6.84 -14.25
C LYS A 15 20.85 5.49 -14.16
N GLU A 16 20.12 5.23 -13.08
CA GLU A 16 19.52 3.93 -12.79
C GLU A 16 18.13 3.85 -13.43
N TYR A 17 17.92 2.89 -14.34
CA TYR A 17 16.60 2.57 -14.87
C TYR A 17 16.16 1.20 -14.39
N SER A 18 14.92 1.10 -13.92
CA SER A 18 14.30 -0.21 -13.70
C SER A 18 12.91 -0.21 -14.32
N ARG A 19 12.64 -1.15 -15.23
CA ARG A 19 11.30 -1.35 -15.80
C ARG A 19 10.20 -1.64 -14.76
N PHE A 20 10.58 -1.93 -13.51
CA PHE A 20 9.67 -2.21 -12.41
C PHE A 20 9.29 -0.99 -11.58
N HIS A 21 9.81 0.20 -11.90
CA HIS A 21 9.63 1.42 -11.10
C HIS A 21 8.15 1.76 -10.82
N GLY A 22 7.28 1.62 -11.83
CA GLY A 22 5.85 1.84 -11.67
C GLY A 22 5.19 0.83 -10.73
N TYR A 23 5.55 -0.46 -10.84
CA TYR A 23 5.02 -1.50 -9.95
C TYR A 23 5.44 -1.28 -8.50
N THR A 24 6.69 -0.85 -8.27
CA THR A 24 7.15 -0.49 -6.93
C THR A 24 6.39 0.71 -6.38
N TYR A 25 6.20 1.74 -7.20
CA TYR A 25 5.43 2.93 -6.82
C TYR A 25 4.00 2.58 -6.43
N ASP A 26 3.30 1.81 -7.27
CA ASP A 26 1.93 1.38 -6.98
C ASP A 26 1.88 0.40 -5.80
N GLY A 27 2.88 -0.46 -5.62
CA GLY A 27 2.98 -1.36 -4.47
C GLY A 27 3.07 -0.61 -3.13
N ILE A 28 3.85 0.46 -3.05
CA ILE A 28 3.91 1.30 -1.85
C ILE A 28 2.57 1.98 -1.57
N TRP A 29 1.90 2.49 -2.60
CA TRP A 29 0.55 3.04 -2.45
C TRP A 29 -0.46 1.99 -1.97
N ALA A 30 -0.42 0.77 -2.52
CA ALA A 30 -1.27 -0.33 -2.08
C ALA A 30 -1.06 -0.64 -0.59
N VAL A 31 0.20 -0.72 -0.15
CA VAL A 31 0.55 -0.94 1.27
C VAL A 31 0.06 0.19 2.15
N ALA A 32 0.26 1.45 1.75
CA ALA A 32 -0.19 2.62 2.52
C ALA A 32 -1.72 2.63 2.68
N LEU A 33 -2.46 2.34 1.60
CA LEU A 33 -3.92 2.22 1.64
C LEU A 33 -4.38 1.06 2.53
N ALA A 34 -3.71 -0.10 2.46
CA ALA A 34 -4.02 -1.24 3.31
C ALA A 34 -3.80 -0.91 4.80
N ILE A 35 -2.68 -0.27 5.16
CA ILE A 35 -2.42 0.21 6.53
C ILE A 35 -3.52 1.17 6.98
N GLN A 36 -3.94 2.10 6.13
CA GLN A 36 -5.03 3.02 6.43
C GLN A 36 -6.35 2.28 6.69
N HIS A 37 -6.67 1.24 5.92
CA HIS A 37 -7.86 0.41 6.14
C HIS A 37 -7.79 -0.36 7.47
N VAL A 38 -6.64 -0.97 7.77
CA VAL A 38 -6.42 -1.67 9.04
C VAL A 38 -6.56 -0.72 10.22
N ALA A 39 -6.02 0.50 10.13
CA ALA A 39 -6.10 1.49 11.21
C ALA A 39 -7.55 1.87 11.57
N ARG A 40 -8.46 1.86 10.58
CA ARG A 40 -9.90 2.07 10.81
C ARG A 40 -10.57 0.83 11.40
N ARG A 41 -10.21 -0.36 10.92
CA ARG A 41 -10.86 -1.63 11.34
C ARG A 41 -10.40 -2.15 12.69
N ILE A 42 -9.13 -1.95 13.08
CA ILE A 42 -8.62 -2.49 14.36
C ILE A 42 -9.44 -1.95 15.54
N ARG A 43 -9.83 -0.68 15.52
CA ARG A 43 -10.67 -0.07 16.55
C ARG A 43 -12.08 -0.67 16.66
N GLN A 44 -12.56 -1.34 15.60
CA GLN A 44 -13.84 -2.03 15.59
C GLN A 44 -13.73 -3.45 16.18
N CYS A 45 -12.61 -4.13 15.93
CA CYS A 45 -12.35 -5.49 16.43
C CYS A 45 -11.79 -5.51 17.86
N ARG A 46 -10.88 -4.57 18.17
CA ARG A 46 -10.16 -4.42 19.43
C ARG A 46 -10.10 -2.94 19.77
N ARG A 47 -11.10 -2.47 20.53
CA ARG A 47 -11.36 -1.05 20.78
C ARG A 47 -10.19 -0.26 21.38
N ASN A 48 -9.28 -0.95 22.08
CA ASN A 48 -8.13 -0.37 22.75
C ASN A 48 -6.80 -0.58 21.98
N GLU A 49 -6.84 -1.18 20.78
CA GLU A 49 -5.64 -1.38 19.96
C GLU A 49 -5.60 -0.40 18.78
N THR A 50 -4.38 -0.03 18.43
CA THR A 50 -4.02 0.83 17.30
C THR A 50 -2.97 0.13 16.43
N ILE A 51 -2.61 0.71 15.29
CA ILE A 51 -1.52 0.17 14.45
C ILE A 51 -0.21 -0.02 15.22
N SER A 52 0.06 0.83 16.21
CA SER A 52 1.26 0.73 17.06
C SER A 52 1.30 -0.55 17.92
N ASP A 53 0.14 -1.19 18.12
CA ASP A 53 -0.01 -2.41 18.91
C ASP A 53 0.12 -3.68 18.05
N PHE A 54 0.59 -3.55 16.80
CA PHE A 54 0.83 -4.67 15.90
C PHE A 54 1.73 -5.73 16.55
N LYS A 55 1.33 -6.99 16.37
CA LYS A 55 2.08 -8.15 16.87
C LYS A 55 2.27 -9.17 15.75
N TYR A 56 3.51 -9.63 15.59
CA TYR A 56 3.81 -10.75 14.72
C TYR A 56 3.08 -12.01 15.21
N ARG A 57 2.66 -12.85 14.25
CA ARG A 57 1.95 -14.12 14.50
C ARG A 57 0.65 -14.00 15.29
N ASP A 58 0.02 -12.82 15.30
CA ASP A 58 -1.35 -12.63 15.78
C ASP A 58 -2.32 -12.80 14.60
N THR A 59 -3.23 -13.77 14.73
CA THR A 59 -4.16 -14.16 13.67
C THR A 59 -5.19 -13.07 13.33
N VAL A 60 -5.52 -12.17 14.28
CA VAL A 60 -6.40 -11.03 14.02
C VAL A 60 -5.67 -9.99 13.18
N TRP A 61 -4.42 -9.67 13.53
CA TRP A 61 -3.59 -8.76 12.74
C TRP A 61 -3.36 -9.30 11.33
N GLU A 62 -3.01 -10.59 11.20
CA GLU A 62 -2.85 -11.26 9.91
C GLU A 62 -4.11 -11.14 9.05
N LYS A 63 -5.27 -11.52 9.60
CA LYS A 63 -6.55 -11.44 8.87
C LYS A 63 -6.89 -10.01 8.45
N LEU A 64 -6.68 -9.03 9.31
CA LEU A 64 -6.95 -7.62 9.00
C LEU A 64 -6.10 -7.14 7.83
N PHE A 65 -4.79 -7.42 7.83
CA PHE A 65 -3.89 -7.02 6.75
C PHE A 65 -4.17 -7.75 5.44
N LEU A 66 -4.40 -9.08 5.49
CA LEU A 66 -4.75 -9.85 4.29
C LEU A 66 -6.05 -9.36 3.66
N GLU A 67 -7.09 -9.10 4.46
CA GLU A 67 -8.34 -8.54 3.95
C GLU A 67 -8.17 -7.12 3.40
N ALA A 68 -7.40 -6.26 4.09
CA ALA A 68 -7.16 -4.90 3.65
C ALA A 68 -6.41 -4.87 2.31
N LEU A 69 -5.37 -5.69 2.15
CA LEU A 69 -4.63 -5.82 0.90
C LEU A 69 -5.52 -6.35 -0.22
N ARG A 70 -6.27 -7.44 0.03
CA ARG A 70 -7.19 -8.03 -0.96
C ARG A 70 -8.25 -7.05 -1.46
N ASN A 71 -8.71 -6.17 -0.58
CA ASN A 71 -9.78 -5.21 -0.90
C ASN A 71 -9.23 -3.84 -1.34
N THR A 72 -7.91 -3.67 -1.45
CA THR A 72 -7.30 -2.43 -1.91
C THR A 72 -7.34 -2.39 -3.43
N SER A 73 -8.14 -1.48 -3.98
CA SER A 73 -8.16 -1.18 -5.42
C SER A 73 -8.08 0.32 -5.63
N PHE A 74 -7.25 0.73 -6.59
CA PHE A 74 -7.08 2.11 -7.00
C PHE A 74 -6.46 2.19 -8.40
N ILE A 75 -6.54 3.37 -9.01
CA ILE A 75 -5.90 3.65 -10.30
C ILE A 75 -4.46 4.10 -10.03
N GLY A 76 -3.51 3.19 -10.27
CA GLY A 76 -2.08 3.43 -10.17
C GLY A 76 -1.43 3.93 -11.48
N VAL A 77 -0.11 4.05 -11.48
CA VAL A 77 0.69 4.48 -12.64
C VAL A 77 0.92 3.35 -13.65
N THR A 78 0.81 2.08 -13.25
CA THR A 78 0.92 0.91 -14.14
C THR A 78 -0.40 0.50 -14.81
N VAL A 79 -1.45 1.33 -14.73
CA VAL A 79 -2.85 0.98 -15.02
C VAL A 79 -3.46 0.08 -13.93
N SER A 80 -4.74 0.31 -13.62
CA SER A 80 -5.53 -0.18 -12.46
C SER A 80 -5.04 -1.44 -11.76
N LEU A 81 -4.78 -1.34 -10.45
CA LEU A 81 -4.68 -2.50 -9.56
C LEU A 81 -6.10 -2.84 -9.08
N ARG A 82 -6.55 -4.06 -9.39
CA ARG A 82 -7.84 -4.62 -8.97
C ARG A 82 -7.64 -5.71 -7.94
#